data_AF-A0A218L615-F1
#
_entry.id   AF-A0A218L615-F1
#
_cell.length_a   1.000
_cell.length_b   1.000
_cell.length_c   1.000
_cell.angle_alpha   90.00
_cell.angle_beta   90.00
_cell.angle_gamma   90.00
#
_symmetry.space_group_name_H-M   'P 1'
#
loop_
_entity.id
_entity.type
_entity.pdbx_description
1 polymer ?
#
loop_
_entity_poly.entity_id
_entity_poly.type
_entity_poly.pdbx_seq_one_letter_code
_entity_poly.pdbx_strand_id
1 'polypeptide(L)' 'GIYRTRTFLKRISRPGLRIYTNYQGIPKVLGGMGIAILSTSRGIMTDREARLNRIGGEVLCYIW' A
#
# COMPACT_ATOMS: atom_id res chain seq x y z
N GLY A 1 -17.97 -19.51 18.33
CA GLY A 1 -18.23 -19.16 16.93
C GLY A 1 -17.04 -18.41 16.40
N ILE A 2 -16.42 -18.87 15.31
CA ILE A 2 -15.20 -18.28 14.78
C ILE A 2 -15.59 -16.95 14.12
N TYR A 3 -15.19 -15.82 14.71
CA TYR A 3 -15.38 -14.50 14.12
C TYR A 3 -14.62 -14.44 12.79
N ARG A 4 -15.35 -14.52 11.67
CA ARG A 4 -14.77 -14.49 10.33
C ARG A 4 -14.54 -13.04 9.93
N THR A 5 -13.34 -12.53 10.22
CA THR A 5 -12.94 -11.19 9.78
C THR A 5 -12.82 -11.18 8.26
N ARG A 6 -13.65 -10.38 7.57
CA ARG A 6 -13.63 -10.27 6.11
C ARG A 6 -12.57 -9.25 5.71
N THR A 7 -11.41 -9.72 5.30
CA THR A 7 -10.35 -8.89 4.70
C THR A 7 -10.58 -8.73 3.21
N PHE A 8 -10.47 -7.50 2.72
CA PHE A 8 -10.55 -7.14 1.32
C PHE A 8 -9.16 -6.78 0.78
N LEU A 9 -8.88 -7.20 -0.45
CA LEU A 9 -7.68 -6.85 -1.17
C LEU A 9 -8.04 -6.20 -2.50
N LYS A 10 -7.50 -5.01 -2.76
CA LYS A 10 -7.66 -4.30 -4.03
C LYS A 10 -6.31 -4.04 -4.67
N ARG A 11 -6.07 -4.65 -5.83
CA ARG A 11 -4.88 -4.38 -6.65
C ARG A 11 -4.98 -2.97 -7.24
N ILE A 12 -3.90 -2.21 -7.13
CA ILE A 12 -3.82 -0.81 -7.60
C ILE A 12 -2.97 -0.75 -8.87
N SER A 13 -1.69 -1.11 -8.79
CA SER A 13 -0.84 -1.22 -9.97
C SER A 13 -1.12 -2.51 -10.75
N ARG A 14 -1.24 -2.39 -12.08
CA ARG A 14 -1.57 -3.47 -13.00
C ARG A 14 -0.66 -3.44 -14.24
N PRO A 15 -0.46 -4.56 -14.95
CA PRO A 15 0.16 -4.52 -16.27
C PRO A 15 -0.56 -3.50 -17.17
N GLY A 16 0.19 -2.61 -17.81
CA GLY A 16 -0.37 -1.51 -18.63
C GLY A 16 -0.81 -0.26 -17.86
N LEU A 17 -0.87 -0.30 -16.52
CA LEU A 17 -1.16 0.86 -15.68
C LEU A 17 -0.37 0.77 -14.37
N ARG A 18 0.87 1.26 -14.41
CA ARG A 18 1.76 1.27 -13.24
C ARG A 18 1.54 2.55 -12.43
N ILE A 19 1.25 2.39 -11.14
CA ILE A 19 0.99 3.50 -10.23
C ILE A 19 2.19 3.68 -9.31
N TYR A 20 2.91 4.79 -9.47
CA TYR A 20 4.04 5.16 -8.62
C TYR A 20 3.71 6.40 -7.79
N THR A 21 4.31 6.50 -6.61
CA THR A 21 4.16 7.67 -5.76
C THR A 21 5.45 7.98 -5.00
N ASN A 22 5.67 9.26 -4.70
CA ASN A 22 6.70 9.70 -3.77
C ASN A 22 6.23 9.46 -2.32
N TYR A 23 7.15 9.43 -1.34
CA TYR A 23 6.84 9.21 0.08
C TYR A 23 5.80 10.19 0.64
N GLN A 24 5.79 11.43 0.15
CA GLN A 24 4.83 12.47 0.53
C GLN A 24 3.43 12.22 -0.07
N GLY A 25 3.37 11.59 -1.24
CA GLY A 25 2.15 11.29 -1.98
C GLY A 25 1.58 9.91 -1.68
N ILE A 26 2.14 9.17 -0.71
CA ILE A 26 1.62 7.85 -0.35
C ILE A 26 0.20 8.04 0.21
N PRO A 27 -0.84 7.39 -0.38
CA PRO A 27 -2.22 7.55 0.07
C PRO A 27 -2.46 6.83 1.40
N LYS A 28 -3.37 7.36 2.23
CA LYS A 28 -3.85 6.68 3.44
C LYS A 28 -5.09 5.86 3.08
N VAL A 29 -5.03 4.54 3.24
CA VAL A 29 -6.17 3.65 2.98
C VAL A 29 -7.16 3.76 4.14
N LEU A 30 -8.44 4.04 3.84
CA LEU A 30 -9.50 4.24 4.84
C LEU A 30 -9.10 5.16 6.00
N GLY A 31 -8.49 6.31 5.69
CA GLY A 31 -8.04 7.27 6.71
C GLY A 31 -6.86 6.79 7.58
N GLY A 32 -6.24 5.66 7.25
CA GLY A 32 -5.13 5.05 7.99
C GLY A 32 -5.47 3.74 8.71
N MET A 33 -6.73 3.28 8.62
CA MET A 33 -7.16 1.97 9.13
C MET A 33 -6.71 0.82 8.23
N GLY A 34 -6.65 1.05 6.92
CA GLY A 34 -6.14 0.07 5.97
C GLY A 34 -4.64 0.23 5.72
N ILE A 35 -4.08 -0.71 4.96
CA ILE A 35 -2.65 -0.77 4.63
C ILE A 35 -2.50 -0.64 3.11
N ALA A 36 -1.57 0.20 2.66
CA ALA A 36 -1.08 0.15 1.30
C ALA A 36 0.27 -0.56 1.26
N ILE A 37 0.45 -1.46 0.29
CA ILE A 37 1.70 -2.19 0.07
C ILE A 37 2.42 -1.58 -1.13
N LEU A 38 3.69 -1.22 -0.93
CA LEU A 38 4.52 -0.59 -1.94
C LEU A 38 5.73 -1.45 -2.28
N SER A 39 6.04 -1.55 -3.57
CA SER A 39 7.36 -2.00 -4.04
C SER A 39 8.27 -0.78 -4.13
N THR A 40 9.35 -0.77 -3.35
CA THR A 40 10.32 0.32 -3.32
C THR A 40 11.70 -0.17 -3.75
N SER A 41 12.65 0.75 -3.91
CA SER A 41 14.05 0.41 -4.18
C SER A 41 14.74 -0.36 -3.05
N ARG A 42 14.15 -0.41 -1.84
CA ARG A 42 14.64 -1.18 -0.69
C ARG A 42 13.80 -2.43 -0.40
N GLY A 43 13.00 -2.87 -1.38
CA GLY A 43 12.11 -4.01 -1.25
C GLY A 43 10.66 -3.59 -1.00
N ILE A 44 9.83 -4.59 -0.69
CA ILE A 44 8.40 -4.42 -0.46
C ILE A 44 8.17 -4.00 0.99
N MET A 45 7.34 -2.98 1.21
CA MET A 45 7.03 -2.48 2.55
C MET A 45 5.63 -1.86 2.63
N THR A 46 5.18 -1.60 3.85
CA THR A 46 3.92 -0.91 4.12
C THR A 46 4.04 0.59 3.87
N ASP A 47 2.90 1.24 3.71
CA ASP A 47 2.80 2.69 3.57
C ASP A 47 3.32 3.45 4.80
N ARG A 48 3.25 2.84 5.98
CA ARG A 48 3.83 3.43 7.21
C ARG A 48 5.35 3.37 7.17
N GLU A 49 5.93 2.22 6.86
CA GLU A 49 7.38 2.04 6.73
C GLU A 49 7.96 2.91 5.62
N ALA A 50 7.29 3.00 4.46
CA ALA A 50 7.71 3.83 3.35
C ALA A 50 7.74 5.33 3.71
N ARG A 51 6.74 5.81 4.47
CA ARG A 51 6.74 7.19 5.00
C ARG A 51 7.84 7.43 6.02
N LEU A 52 8.06 6.48 6.95
CA LEU A 52 9.12 6.57 7.96
C LEU A 52 10.51 6.64 7.32
N ASN A 53 10.75 5.81 6.31
CA ASN A 53 12.02 5.77 5.58
C ASN A 53 12.15 6.87 4.52
N ARG A 54 11.10 7.66 4.28
CA ARG A 54 11.01 8.70 3.23
C ARG A 54 11.30 8.16 1.82
N ILE A 55 10.73 7.01 1.50
CA ILE A 55 10.93 6.33 0.20
C ILE A 55 9.59 6.15 -0.52
N GLY A 56 9.57 6.51 -1.80
CA GLY A 56 8.46 6.25 -2.71
C GLY A 56 8.55 4.88 -3.39
N GLY A 57 7.58 4.56 -4.24
CA GLY A 57 7.58 3.28 -4.94
C GLY A 57 6.31 3.03 -5.75
N GLU A 58 6.21 1.83 -6.29
CA GLU A 58 5.02 1.32 -6.97
C GLU A 58 3.96 0.92 -5.93
N VAL A 59 2.74 1.44 -6.04
CA VAL A 59 1.62 1.09 -5.17
C VAL A 59 0.97 -0.20 -5.69
N LEU A 60 1.26 -1.33 -5.04
CA LEU A 60 0.84 -2.64 -5.52
C LEU A 60 -0.64 -2.91 -5.22
N CYS A 61 -1.03 -2.77 -3.96
CA CYS A 61 -2.39 -3.06 -3.51
C CYS A 61 -2.73 -2.36 -2.20
N TYR A 62 -4.02 -2.32 -1.91
CA TYR A 62 -4.60 -1.91 -0.63
C TYR A 62 -5.26 -3.11 0.04
N ILE A 63 -5.17 -3.16 1.37
CA ILE A 63 -5.76 -4.19 2.24
C ILE A 63 -6.55 -3.49 3.34
N TRP A 64 -7.77 -3.96 3.64
CA TRP A 64 -8.60 -3.49 4.76
C TRP A 64 -9.65 -4.53 5.20
#